data_AF-A0A1Y5TYF5-F1
#
_entry.id   AF-A0A1Y5TYF5-F1
#
_cell.length_a   1.000
_cell.length_b   1.000
_cell.length_c   1.000
_cell.angle_alpha   90.00
_cell.angle_beta   90.00
_cell.angle_gamma   90.00
#
_symmetry.space_group_name_H-M   'P 1'
#
loop_
_entity.id
_entity.type
_entity.pdbx_description
1 polymer ?
#
loop_
_entity_poly.entity_id
_entity_poly.type
_entity_poly.pdbx_seq_one_letter_code
_entity_poly.pdbx_strand_id
1 'polypeptide(L)'
;MQITFTADGESCTLAQKTVSSSTAFSIPISKAALQSGLRELLLNPEQRDVMIDSVGIDRSRDVLRVHAGGGRFELPFRYLFALLLEA
;
A
#
# COMPACT_ATOMS: atom_id res chain seq x y z
N MET A 1 4.13 15.48 4.37
CA MET A 1 4.41 14.11 3.91
C MET A 1 3.31 13.74 2.95
N GLN A 2 3.67 13.41 1.71
CA GLN A 2 2.77 13.08 0.62
C GLN A 2 3.08 11.65 0.19
N ILE A 3 2.04 10.84 0.01
CA ILE A 3 2.17 9.50 -0.55
C ILE A 3 1.46 9.51 -1.89
N THR A 4 2.16 9.09 -2.93
CA THR A 4 1.64 9.00 -4.29
C THR A 4 1.64 7.56 -4.75
N PHE A 5 0.59 7.20 -5.48
CA PHE A 5 0.43 5.84 -6.00
C PHE A 5 0.35 5.84 -7.52
N THR A 6 1.44 5.40 -8.14
CA THR A 6 1.58 5.35 -9.60
C THR A 6 1.36 3.93 -10.09
N ALA A 7 0.47 3.77 -11.07
CA ALA A 7 0.31 2.50 -11.78
C ALA A 7 1.35 2.42 -12.92
N ASP A 8 1.96 1.26 -13.08
CA ASP A 8 2.92 0.95 -14.15
C ASP A 8 2.55 -0.40 -14.77
N GLY A 9 1.47 -0.38 -15.57
CA GLY A 9 0.90 -1.57 -16.20
C GLY A 9 0.48 -2.63 -15.17
N GLU A 10 1.20 -3.76 -15.16
CA GLU A 10 0.97 -4.89 -14.26
C GLU A 10 1.63 -4.72 -12.88
N SER A 11 2.42 -3.66 -12.71
CA SER A 11 3.06 -3.32 -11.45
C SER A 11 2.59 -1.95 -10.96
N CYS A 12 2.90 -1.62 -9.72
CA CYS A 12 2.55 -0.33 -9.17
C CYS A 12 3.62 0.14 -8.20
N THR A 13 3.78 1.46 -8.05
CA THR A 13 4.82 2.06 -7.21
C THR A 13 4.19 2.96 -6.16
N LEU A 14 4.47 2.68 -4.89
CA LEU A 14 4.18 3.55 -3.76
C LEU A 14 5.38 4.46 -3.52
N ALA A 15 5.18 5.77 -3.64
CA ALA A 15 6.21 6.73 -3.32
C ALA A 15 5.81 7.59 -2.11
N GLN A 16 6.71 7.73 -1.14
CA GLN A 16 6.59 8.61 0.00
C GLN A 16 7.56 9.77 -0.17
N LYS A 17 7.04 11.00 -0.15
CA LYS A 17 7.83 12.23 -0.13
C LYS A 17 7.62 12.99 1.17
N THR A 18 8.71 13.25 1.87
CA THR A 18 8.79 14.14 3.03
C THR A 18 9.59 15.40 2.67
N VAL A 19 9.66 16.39 3.56
CA VAL A 19 10.44 17.62 3.33
C VAL A 19 11.93 17.38 3.11
N SER A 20 12.45 16.22 3.54
CA SER A 20 13.89 15.91 3.50
C SER A 20 14.23 14.56 2.87
N SER A 21 13.25 13.77 2.42
CA SER A 21 13.52 12.44 1.86
C SER A 21 12.39 11.96 0.93
N SER A 22 12.76 11.19 -0.09
CA SER A 22 11.84 10.56 -1.04
C SER A 22 12.16 9.06 -1.13
N THR A 23 11.16 8.22 -0.92
CA THR A 23 11.27 6.76 -1.00
C THR A 23 10.26 6.26 -2.03
N ALA A 24 10.69 5.40 -2.95
CA ALA A 24 9.81 4.73 -3.89
C ALA A 24 9.92 3.22 -3.68
N PHE A 25 8.78 2.54 -3.68
CA PHE A 25 8.66 1.12 -3.46
C PHE A 25 7.80 0.51 -4.55
N SER A 26 8.44 -0.27 -5.43
CA SER A 26 7.78 -0.96 -6.53
C SER A 26 7.20 -2.28 -6.04
N ILE A 27 5.95 -2.52 -6.39
CA ILE A 27 5.15 -3.65 -5.98
C ILE A 27 4.74 -4.40 -7.26
N PRO A 28 5.05 -5.70 -7.36
CA PRO A 28 4.83 -6.51 -8.57
C PRO A 28 3.36 -6.97 -8.70
N ILE A 29 2.40 -6.10 -8.41
CA ILE A 29 0.97 -6.31 -8.67
C ILE A 29 0.35 -5.03 -9.21
N SER A 30 -0.79 -5.16 -9.86
CA SER A 30 -1.52 -3.99 -10.37
C SER A 30 -2.00 -3.08 -9.24
N LYS A 31 -2.14 -1.79 -9.54
CA LYS A 31 -2.71 -0.79 -8.61
C LYS A 31 -4.09 -1.24 -8.09
N ALA A 32 -4.94 -1.77 -8.99
CA ALA A 32 -6.28 -2.22 -8.66
C ALA A 32 -6.27 -3.42 -7.69
N ALA A 33 -5.38 -4.40 -7.89
CA ALA A 33 -5.23 -5.53 -6.99
C ALA A 33 -4.81 -5.08 -5.58
N LEU A 34 -3.82 -4.16 -5.50
CA LEU A 34 -3.39 -3.61 -4.21
C LEU A 34 -4.52 -2.83 -3.53
N GLN A 35 -5.25 -1.98 -4.25
CA GLN A 35 -6.39 -1.23 -3.72
C GLN A 35 -7.49 -2.19 -3.20
N SER A 36 -7.74 -3.28 -3.91
CA SER A 36 -8.70 -4.31 -3.48
C SER A 36 -8.28 -4.95 -2.16
N GLY A 37 -7.01 -5.35 -2.01
CA GLY A 37 -6.53 -5.94 -0.75
C GLY A 37 -6.54 -4.97 0.43
N LEU A 38 -6.16 -3.71 0.18
CA LEU A 38 -6.26 -2.65 1.19
C LEU A 38 -7.72 -2.45 1.63
N ARG A 39 -8.66 -2.46 0.67
CA ARG A 39 -10.09 -2.33 0.92
C ARG A 39 -10.64 -3.53 1.69
N GLU A 40 -10.22 -4.74 1.36
CA GLU A 40 -10.63 -5.96 2.07
C GLU A 40 -10.23 -5.89 3.54
N LEU A 41 -8.99 -5.51 3.84
CA LEU A 41 -8.55 -5.32 5.23
C LEU A 41 -9.38 -4.24 5.94
N LEU A 42 -9.67 -3.11 5.28
CA LEU A 42 -10.52 -2.08 5.87
C LEU A 42 -11.94 -2.53 6.17
N LEU A 43 -12.54 -3.34 5.30
CA LEU A 43 -13.89 -3.85 5.46
C LEU A 43 -13.97 -4.97 6.51
N ASN A 44 -12.89 -5.74 6.69
CA ASN A 44 -12.80 -6.84 7.64
C ASN A 44 -11.86 -6.48 8.80
N PRO A 45 -12.35 -5.85 9.89
CA PRO A 45 -11.51 -5.44 11.01
C PRO A 45 -10.85 -6.62 11.75
N GLU A 46 -11.45 -7.80 11.68
CA GLU A 46 -10.91 -9.04 12.28
C GLU A 46 -9.72 -9.61 11.49
N GLN A 47 -9.61 -9.25 10.21
CA GLN A 47 -8.53 -9.68 9.34
C GLN A 47 -7.29 -8.81 9.59
N ARG A 48 -6.18 -9.48 9.93
CA ARG A 48 -4.90 -8.84 10.26
C ARG A 48 -3.96 -8.74 9.08
N ASP A 49 -4.09 -9.62 8.11
CA ASP A 49 -3.26 -9.64 6.93
C ASP A 49 -4.02 -10.19 5.73
N VAL A 50 -3.59 -9.77 4.54
CA VAL A 50 -4.03 -10.33 3.27
C VAL A 50 -2.81 -10.56 2.40
N MET A 51 -2.80 -11.66 1.67
CA MET A 51 -1.75 -11.98 0.72
C MET A 51 -2.35 -11.96 -0.69
N ILE A 52 -1.78 -11.15 -1.56
CA ILE A 52 -2.15 -11.03 -2.97
C ILE A 52 -0.93 -11.41 -3.80
N ASP A 53 -0.99 -12.58 -4.45
CA ASP A 53 0.15 -13.16 -5.18
C ASP A 53 1.41 -13.25 -4.31
N SER A 54 2.42 -12.43 -4.61
CA SER A 54 3.70 -12.34 -3.90
C SER A 54 3.79 -11.16 -2.92
N VAL A 55 2.68 -10.43 -2.75
CA VAL A 55 2.59 -9.21 -1.95
C VAL A 55 1.77 -9.46 -0.71
N GLY A 56 2.38 -9.29 0.46
CA GLY A 56 1.69 -9.35 1.75
C GLY A 56 1.28 -7.97 2.21
N ILE A 57 0.07 -7.81 2.71
CA ILE A 57 -0.37 -6.59 3.38
C ILE A 57 -0.73 -6.96 4.82
N ASP A 58 -0.08 -6.37 5.80
CA ASP A 58 -0.44 -6.54 7.22
C ASP A 58 -0.95 -5.25 7.83
N ARG A 59 -1.86 -5.41 8.79
CA ARG A 59 -2.37 -4.35 9.63
C ARG A 59 -1.55 -4.26 10.91
N SER A 60 -0.95 -3.10 11.11
CA SER A 60 -0.35 -2.69 12.38
C SER A 60 -1.22 -1.62 13.05
N ARG A 61 -0.86 -1.21 14.26
CA ARG A 61 -1.66 -0.31 15.12
C ARG A 61 -2.02 1.02 14.44
N ASP A 62 -1.06 1.64 13.75
CA ASP A 62 -1.19 2.98 13.19
C ASP A 62 -0.90 3.05 11.68
N VAL A 63 -0.50 1.92 11.08
CA VAL A 63 -0.09 1.81 9.68
C VAL A 63 -0.55 0.48 9.08
N LEU A 64 -0.78 0.44 7.77
CA LEU A 64 -0.74 -0.79 6.99
C LEU A 64 0.66 -0.97 6.41
N ARG A 65 1.16 -2.20 6.36
CA ARG A 65 2.46 -2.50 5.79
C ARG A 65 2.28 -3.33 4.54
N VAL A 66 2.87 -2.89 3.45
CA VAL A 66 2.88 -3.63 2.18
C VAL A 66 4.27 -4.24 2.00
N HIS A 67 4.34 -5.56 1.87
CA HIS A 67 5.57 -6.34 1.72
C HIS A 67 5.65 -6.87 0.30
N ALA A 68 6.78 -6.65 -0.36
CA ALA A 68 7.05 -7.15 -1.70
C ALA A 68 8.56 -7.35 -1.91
N GLY A 69 8.96 -8.44 -2.58
CA GLY A 69 10.34 -8.64 -3.04
C GLY A 69 11.43 -8.50 -1.95
N GLY A 70 11.10 -8.79 -0.69
CA GLY A 70 12.02 -8.68 0.46
C GLY A 70 12.07 -7.31 1.15
N GLY A 71 11.34 -6.31 0.64
CA GLY A 71 11.17 -5.02 1.28
C GLY A 71 9.76 -4.80 1.83
N ARG A 72 9.58 -3.69 2.55
CA ARG A 72 8.27 -3.26 3.05
C ARG A 72 8.08 -1.76 2.92
N PHE A 73 6.84 -1.34 2.70
CA PHE A 73 6.40 0.04 2.70
C PHE A 73 5.34 0.24 3.79
N GLU A 74 5.57 1.18 4.69
CA GLU A 74 4.61 1.51 5.75
C GLU A 74 3.70 2.65 5.30
N LEU A 75 2.40 2.38 5.27
CA LEU A 75 1.36 3.29 4.85
C LEU A 75 0.49 3.71 6.05
N PRO A 76 0.68 4.92 6.59
CA PRO A 76 -0.14 5.39 7.69
C PRO A 76 -1.61 5.55 7.32
N PHE A 77 -2.51 5.14 8.22
CA PHE A 77 -3.96 5.17 7.97
C PHE A 77 -4.47 6.56 7.53
N ARG A 78 -3.85 7.63 8.04
CA ARG A 78 -4.20 9.01 7.67
C ARG A 78 -4.09 9.32 6.17
N TYR A 79 -3.25 8.60 5.44
CA TYR A 79 -3.07 8.78 3.98
C TYR A 79 -3.79 7.70 3.16
N LEU A 80 -4.30 6.69 3.83
CA LEU A 80 -4.85 5.51 3.18
C LEU A 80 -6.16 5.82 2.45
N PHE A 81 -7.02 6.63 3.07
CA PHE A 81 -8.27 7.07 2.44
C PHE A 81 -8.03 7.90 1.17
N ALA A 82 -7.06 8.82 1.19
CA ALA A 82 -6.73 9.61 0.01
C ALA A 82 -6.30 8.74 -1.17
N LEU A 83 -5.53 7.68 -0.90
CA LEU A 83 -5.05 6.73 -1.91
C LEU A 83 -6.13 5.78 -2.45
N LEU A 84 -7.14 5.47 -1.64
CA LEU A 84 -8.28 4.66 -2.06
C LEU A 84 -9.34 5.47 -2.81
N LEU A 85 -9.41 6.78 -2.58
CA LEU A 85 -10.33 7.70 -3.24
C LEU A 85 -9.82 8.24 -4.58
N GLU A 86 -8.50 8.22 -4.83
CA GLU A 86 -7.93 8.42 -6.18
C GLU A 86 -8.24 7.19 -7.06
N ALA A 87 -9.47 7.17 -7.59
CA ALA A 87 -9.96 6.24 -8.63
C ALA A 87 -9.79 6.87 -10.02
#